data_AF-A0A2H9I022-F1
#
_entry.id   AF-A0A2H9I022-F1
#
_cell.length_a   1.000
_cell.length_b   1.000
_cell.length_c   1.000
_cell.angle_alpha   90.00
_cell.angle_beta   90.00
_cell.angle_gamma   90.00
#
_symmetry.space_group_name_H-M   'P 1'
#
loop_
_entity.id
_entity.type
_entity.pdbx_description
1 polymer ?
#
loop_
_entity_poly.entity_id
_entity_poly.type
_entity_poly.pdbx_seq_one_letter_code
_entity_poly.pdbx_strand_id
1 'polypeptide(L)'
;MAKSSREKKLIRVPSDIVAKLNEAANKAGKSFYDYTSELLEQALRCNEFGRPLKEIMDFFELMTLQRNAGLIITFSDLLNYLISLLYPKQERELHEKWYEAGVWYGTYLQVKFRNRNILDVFAKILSESWWELNEVNLAKEREGFTLRCVSFTLSLERTKLLTSFLEGVINSIGYEVLEKDCIRGMIILHFAEKRS
;
A
#
# COMPACT_ATOMS: atom_id res chain seq x y z
N MET A 1 -25.38 -11.41 -43.13
CA MET A 1 -24.94 -12.21 -41.97
C MET A 1 -25.72 -11.76 -40.76
N ALA A 2 -26.55 -12.64 -40.19
CA ALA A 2 -27.40 -12.30 -39.05
C ALA A 2 -26.55 -12.01 -37.81
N LYS A 3 -26.77 -10.87 -37.16
CA LYS A 3 -26.32 -10.62 -35.79
C LYS A 3 -26.91 -11.74 -34.93
N SER A 4 -26.09 -12.69 -34.50
CA SER A 4 -26.46 -13.66 -33.46
C SER A 4 -27.02 -12.86 -32.28
N SER A 5 -28.33 -12.98 -32.02
CA SER A 5 -28.91 -12.46 -30.80
C SER A 5 -28.26 -13.23 -29.66
N ARG A 6 -27.37 -12.59 -28.91
CA ARG A 6 -26.73 -13.21 -27.74
C ARG A 6 -27.84 -13.81 -26.87
N GLU A 7 -27.83 -15.13 -26.75
CA GLU A 7 -28.77 -15.89 -25.93
C GLU A 7 -28.76 -15.33 -24.50
N LYS A 8 -29.94 -14.98 -23.98
CA LYS A 8 -30.06 -14.39 -22.63
C LYS A 8 -30.25 -15.51 -21.62
N LYS A 9 -29.48 -15.48 -20.52
CA LYS A 9 -29.61 -16.40 -19.39
C LYS A 9 -30.01 -15.66 -18.12
N LEU A 10 -30.86 -16.29 -17.31
CA LEU A 10 -31.26 -15.74 -16.01
C LEU A 10 -30.18 -16.03 -14.96
N ILE A 11 -29.75 -14.99 -14.26
CA ILE A 11 -28.80 -15.07 -13.14
C ILE A 11 -29.55 -14.63 -11.88
N ARG A 12 -29.51 -15.45 -10.82
CA ARG A 12 -30.14 -15.13 -9.54
C ARG A 12 -29.18 -14.28 -8.71
N VAL A 13 -29.62 -13.09 -8.33
CA VAL A 13 -28.86 -12.11 -7.52
C VAL A 13 -29.80 -11.55 -6.44
N PRO A 14 -29.31 -11.27 -5.21
CA PRO A 14 -30.09 -10.58 -4.19
C PRO A 14 -30.74 -9.30 -4.70
N SER A 15 -32.01 -9.09 -4.38
CA SER A 15 -32.82 -7.98 -4.91
C SER A 15 -32.30 -6.61 -4.51
N ASP A 16 -31.72 -6.48 -3.33
CA ASP A 16 -31.13 -5.24 -2.83
C ASP A 16 -29.87 -4.85 -3.63
N ILE A 17 -29.08 -5.83 -4.07
CA ILE A 17 -27.94 -5.63 -4.96
C ILE A 17 -28.42 -5.18 -6.34
N VAL A 18 -29.44 -5.85 -6.89
CA VAL A 18 -30.03 -5.48 -8.19
C VAL A 18 -30.53 -4.03 -8.17
N ALA A 19 -31.20 -3.60 -7.09
CA ALA A 19 -31.66 -2.23 -6.92
C ALA A 19 -30.49 -1.23 -6.95
N LYS A 20 -29.42 -1.48 -6.19
CA LYS A 20 -28.22 -0.63 -6.16
C LYS A 20 -27.51 -0.56 -7.51
N LEU A 21 -27.41 -1.68 -8.22
CA LEU A 21 -26.81 -1.71 -9.57
C LEU A 21 -27.67 -0.93 -10.57
N ASN A 22 -29.00 -0.94 -10.43
CA ASN A 22 -29.89 -0.16 -11.27
C ASN A 22 -29.74 1.35 -11.02
N GLU A 23 -29.62 1.77 -9.76
CA GLU A 23 -29.28 3.15 -9.42
C GLU A 23 -27.93 3.58 -10.00
N ALA A 24 -26.92 2.71 -9.92
CA ALA A 24 -25.59 2.98 -10.48
C ALA A 24 -25.63 3.10 -12.02
N ALA A 25 -26.39 2.23 -12.70
CA ALA A 25 -26.60 2.28 -14.14
C ALA A 25 -27.25 3.62 -14.57
N ASN A 26 -28.30 4.04 -13.84
CA ASN A 26 -28.98 5.32 -14.08
C ASN A 26 -28.03 6.51 -13.88
N LYS A 27 -27.23 6.52 -12.82
CA LYS A 27 -26.21 7.56 -12.58
C LYS A 27 -25.15 7.61 -13.69
N ALA A 28 -24.83 6.46 -14.29
CA ALA A 28 -23.91 6.35 -15.41
C ALA A 28 -24.57 6.64 -16.78
N GLY A 29 -25.87 6.92 -16.83
CA GLY A 29 -26.61 7.15 -18.07
C GLY A 29 -26.74 5.92 -18.98
N LYS A 30 -26.65 4.70 -18.41
CA LYS A 30 -26.67 3.43 -19.15
C LYS A 30 -27.93 2.64 -18.85
N SER A 31 -28.38 1.82 -19.81
CA SER A 31 -29.41 0.81 -19.53
C SER A 31 -28.87 -0.20 -18.51
N PHE A 32 -29.76 -0.78 -17.69
CA PHE A 32 -29.34 -1.81 -16.72
C PHE A 32 -28.66 -3.00 -17.41
N TYR A 33 -29.12 -3.38 -18.61
CA TYR A 33 -28.54 -4.46 -19.40
C TYR A 33 -27.11 -4.15 -19.85
N ASP A 34 -26.87 -2.96 -20.40
CA ASP A 34 -25.53 -2.59 -20.88
C ASP A 34 -24.56 -2.44 -19.70
N TYR A 35 -25.00 -1.81 -18.61
CA TYR A 35 -24.21 -1.65 -17.40
C TYR A 35 -23.81 -2.99 -16.77
N THR A 36 -24.75 -3.93 -16.65
CA THR A 36 -24.46 -5.27 -16.10
C THR A 36 -23.60 -6.11 -17.04
N SER A 37 -23.78 -6.00 -18.35
CA SER A 37 -22.93 -6.68 -19.34
C SER A 37 -21.47 -6.20 -19.21
N GLU A 38 -21.25 -4.89 -19.13
CA GLU A 38 -19.92 -4.30 -18.95
C GLU A 38 -19.27 -4.72 -17.61
N LEU A 39 -20.04 -4.75 -16.51
CA LEU A 39 -19.54 -5.23 -15.22
C LEU A 39 -19.08 -6.70 -15.29
N LEU A 40 -19.86 -7.56 -15.94
CA LEU A 40 -19.49 -8.97 -16.13
C LEU A 40 -18.26 -9.11 -17.03
N GLU A 41 -18.14 -8.30 -18.08
CA GLU A 41 -16.94 -8.26 -18.93
C GLU A 41 -15.70 -7.82 -18.14
N GLN A 42 -15.79 -6.82 -17.26
CA GLN A 42 -14.67 -6.46 -16.37
C GLN A 42 -14.33 -7.57 -15.38
N ALA A 43 -15.33 -8.26 -14.82
CA ALA A 43 -15.09 -9.41 -13.95
C ALA A 43 -14.37 -10.55 -14.68
N LEU A 44 -14.71 -10.81 -15.95
CA LEU A 44 -14.00 -11.77 -16.79
C LEU A 44 -12.57 -11.33 -17.08
N ARG A 45 -12.35 -10.05 -17.39
CA ARG A 45 -11.01 -9.49 -17.59
C ARG A 45 -10.11 -9.65 -16.36
N CYS A 46 -10.67 -9.54 -15.16
CA CYS A 46 -9.92 -9.83 -13.92
C CYS A 46 -9.41 -11.28 -13.89
N ASN A 47 -10.23 -12.24 -14.33
CA ASN A 47 -9.83 -13.64 -14.42
C ASN A 47 -8.72 -13.86 -15.46
N GLU A 48 -8.69 -13.09 -16.56
CA GLU A 48 -7.58 -13.13 -17.54
C GLU A 48 -6.25 -12.69 -16.92
N PHE A 49 -6.28 -11.79 -15.93
CA PHE A 49 -5.10 -11.42 -15.14
C PHE A 49 -4.71 -12.46 -14.08
N GLY A 50 -5.45 -13.57 -13.97
CA GLY A 50 -5.20 -14.61 -12.96
C GLY A 50 -5.44 -14.14 -11.53
N ARG A 51 -6.20 -13.04 -11.34
CA ARG A 51 -6.45 -12.45 -10.02
C ARG A 51 -7.96 -12.29 -9.75
N PRO A 52 -8.44 -12.63 -8.55
CA PRO A 52 -9.81 -12.33 -8.13
C PRO A 52 -10.11 -10.83 -8.20
N LEU A 53 -11.34 -10.46 -8.60
CA LEU A 53 -11.80 -9.07 -8.61
C LEU A 53 -11.59 -8.37 -7.27
N LYS A 54 -11.75 -9.09 -6.15
CA LYS A 54 -11.51 -8.57 -4.80
C LYS A 54 -10.07 -8.07 -4.63
N GLU A 55 -9.07 -8.82 -5.10
CA GLU A 55 -7.66 -8.41 -4.96
C GLU A 55 -7.36 -7.14 -5.76
N ILE A 56 -7.96 -7.01 -6.95
CA ILE A 56 -7.79 -5.81 -7.79
C ILE A 56 -8.41 -4.59 -7.10
N MET A 57 -9.58 -4.76 -6.49
CA MET A 57 -10.23 -3.69 -5.71
C MET A 57 -9.41 -3.31 -4.47
N ASP A 58 -8.92 -4.29 -3.71
CA ASP A 58 -8.07 -4.06 -2.54
C ASP A 58 -6.79 -3.29 -2.93
N PHE A 59 -6.15 -3.65 -4.04
CA PHE A 59 -4.98 -2.93 -4.57
C PHE A 59 -5.32 -1.51 -5.04
N PHE A 60 -6.45 -1.31 -5.71
CA PHE A 60 -6.89 0.02 -6.14
C PHE A 60 -7.15 0.96 -4.95
N GLU A 61 -7.79 0.45 -3.90
CA GLU A 61 -7.99 1.21 -2.65
C GLU A 61 -6.66 1.60 -2.01
N LEU A 62 -5.72 0.65 -1.96
CA LEU A 62 -4.37 0.88 -1.43
C LEU A 62 -3.62 1.96 -2.24
N MET A 63 -3.62 1.88 -3.56
CA MET A 63 -2.94 2.87 -4.40
C MET A 63 -3.61 4.25 -4.33
N THR A 64 -4.93 4.28 -4.18
CA THR A 64 -5.68 5.53 -3.94
C THR A 64 -5.29 6.16 -2.61
N LEU A 65 -5.09 5.35 -1.56
CA LEU A 65 -4.56 5.80 -0.28
C LEU A 65 -3.16 6.43 -0.45
N GLN A 66 -2.24 5.75 -1.13
CA GLN A 66 -0.87 6.27 -1.37
C GLN A 66 -0.89 7.60 -2.11
N ARG A 67 -1.70 7.70 -3.17
CA ARG A 67 -1.85 8.93 -3.94
C ARG A 67 -2.42 10.07 -3.09
N ASN A 68 -3.42 9.79 -2.26
CA ASN A 68 -4.00 10.80 -1.37
C ASN A 68 -3.03 11.23 -0.25
N ALA A 69 -2.05 10.38 0.07
CA ALA A 69 -0.92 10.71 0.93
C ALA A 69 0.20 11.45 0.17
N GLY A 70 0.00 11.86 -1.09
CA GLY A 70 0.98 12.64 -1.85
C GLY A 70 2.20 11.84 -2.34
N LEU A 71 2.18 10.51 -2.26
CA LEU A 71 3.25 9.69 -2.82
C LEU A 71 3.20 9.70 -4.34
N ILE A 72 4.39 9.63 -4.95
CA ILE A 72 4.58 9.51 -6.39
C ILE A 72 5.32 8.22 -6.72
N ILE A 73 5.08 7.70 -7.93
CA ILE A 73 5.85 6.60 -8.49
C ILE A 73 6.97 7.21 -9.33
N THR A 74 8.21 6.76 -9.11
CA THR A 74 9.39 7.19 -9.87
C THR A 74 10.29 6.00 -10.19
N PHE A 75 11.17 6.15 -11.17
CA PHE A 75 12.14 5.11 -11.51
C PHE A 75 13.18 4.95 -10.39
N SER A 76 13.38 3.71 -9.92
CA SER A 76 14.33 3.41 -8.85
C SER A 76 15.74 3.91 -9.19
N ASP A 77 16.22 3.70 -10.41
CA ASP A 77 17.56 4.15 -10.84
C ASP A 77 17.74 5.67 -10.80
N LEU A 78 16.68 6.43 -11.14
CA LEU A 78 16.72 7.89 -11.05
C LEU A 78 16.81 8.34 -9.59
N LEU A 79 16.01 7.74 -8.70
CA LEU A 79 16.08 8.02 -7.27
C LEU A 79 17.46 7.63 -6.69
N ASN A 80 17.99 6.47 -7.07
CA ASN A 80 19.31 5.99 -6.65
C ASN A 80 20.41 6.95 -7.09
N TYR A 81 20.33 7.48 -8.32
CA TYR A 81 21.27 8.47 -8.83
C TYR A 81 21.23 9.78 -8.03
N LEU A 82 20.05 10.30 -7.74
CA LEU A 82 19.92 11.52 -6.92
C LEU A 82 20.49 11.31 -5.50
N ILE A 83 20.21 10.15 -4.90
CA ILE A 83 20.71 9.79 -3.57
C ILE A 83 22.24 9.65 -3.60
N SER A 84 22.83 9.01 -4.61
CA SER A 84 24.28 8.83 -4.68
C SER A 84 25.06 10.15 -4.79
N LEU A 85 24.46 11.18 -5.40
CA LEU A 85 25.04 12.51 -5.48
C LEU A 85 24.96 13.29 -4.16
N LEU A 86 23.85 13.11 -3.42
CA LEU A 86 23.52 13.93 -2.25
C LEU A 86 24.00 13.30 -0.93
N TYR A 87 23.92 11.98 -0.81
CA TYR A 87 24.26 11.23 0.40
C TYR A 87 25.68 11.54 0.92
N PRO A 88 26.75 11.55 0.08
CA PRO A 88 28.09 11.86 0.56
C PRO A 88 28.28 13.29 1.09
N LYS A 89 27.37 14.21 0.75
CA LYS A 89 27.48 15.64 1.07
C LYS A 89 26.55 16.07 2.20
N GLN A 90 25.38 15.43 2.30
CA GLN A 90 24.27 15.85 3.16
C GLN A 90 23.60 14.65 3.86
N GLU A 91 24.37 13.62 4.23
CA GLU A 91 23.85 12.40 4.87
C GLU A 91 22.87 12.70 6.01
N ARG A 92 23.28 13.53 6.98
CA ARG A 92 22.45 13.86 8.15
C ARG A 92 21.12 14.52 7.76
N GLU A 93 21.16 15.50 6.88
CA GLU A 93 19.95 16.22 6.42
C GLU A 93 19.02 15.29 5.64
N LEU A 94 19.57 14.39 4.82
CA LEU A 94 18.80 13.38 4.13
C LEU A 94 18.09 12.44 5.12
N HIS A 95 18.78 11.96 6.14
CA HIS A 95 18.18 11.15 7.19
C HIS A 95 17.04 11.88 7.91
N GLU A 96 17.25 13.15 8.26
CA GLU A 96 16.22 14.01 8.87
C GLU A 96 15.00 14.15 7.94
N LYS A 97 15.20 14.40 6.64
CA LYS A 97 14.09 14.53 5.67
C LYS A 97 13.30 13.24 5.48
N TRP A 98 13.98 12.09 5.44
CA TRP A 98 13.30 10.79 5.36
C TRP A 98 12.53 10.47 6.65
N TYR A 99 13.10 10.80 7.82
CA TYR A 99 12.41 10.68 9.09
C TYR A 99 11.16 11.56 9.16
N GLU A 100 11.26 12.84 8.80
CA GLU A 100 10.14 13.79 8.73
C GLU A 100 9.02 13.29 7.82
N ALA A 101 9.37 12.75 6.65
CA ALA A 101 8.42 12.12 5.74
C ALA A 101 7.71 10.93 6.39
N GLY A 102 8.45 10.10 7.15
CA GLY A 102 7.90 9.01 7.94
C GLY A 102 6.91 9.48 9.01
N VAL A 103 7.28 10.51 9.77
CA VAL A 103 6.39 11.10 10.81
C VAL A 103 5.10 11.63 10.19
N TRP A 104 5.21 12.35 9.06
CA TRP A 104 4.04 12.85 8.35
C TRP A 104 3.14 11.70 7.87
N TYR A 105 3.74 10.66 7.29
CA TYR A 105 2.99 9.52 6.77
C TYR A 105 2.30 8.71 7.88
N GLY A 106 2.98 8.44 8.99
CA GLY A 106 2.36 7.75 10.12
C GLY A 106 1.22 8.57 10.75
N THR A 107 1.37 9.88 10.86
CA THR A 107 0.29 10.79 11.30
C THR A 107 -0.92 10.71 10.35
N TYR A 108 -0.68 10.72 9.03
CA TYR A 108 -1.73 10.53 8.03
C TYR A 108 -2.47 9.20 8.22
N LEU A 109 -1.74 8.10 8.43
CA LEU A 109 -2.33 6.78 8.68
C LEU A 109 -3.17 6.76 9.95
N GLN A 110 -2.73 7.37 11.04
CA GLN A 110 -3.52 7.47 12.28
C GLN A 110 -4.86 8.17 12.03
N VAL A 111 -4.86 9.28 11.28
CA VAL A 111 -6.08 10.03 10.96
C VAL A 111 -7.01 9.20 10.07
N LYS A 112 -6.45 8.48 9.09
CA LYS A 112 -7.24 7.68 8.14
C LYS A 112 -7.81 6.40 8.76
N PHE A 113 -7.10 5.79 9.70
CA PHE A 113 -7.39 4.45 10.23
C PHE A 113 -7.63 4.43 11.75
N ARG A 114 -8.21 5.49 12.33
CA ARG A 114 -8.43 5.67 13.79
C ARG A 114 -9.00 4.47 14.55
N ASN A 115 -9.77 3.61 13.88
CA ASN A 115 -10.44 2.46 14.51
C ASN A 115 -9.83 1.10 14.13
N ARG A 116 -8.57 1.07 13.66
CA ARG A 116 -7.86 -0.15 13.27
C ARG A 116 -6.50 -0.23 13.96
N ASN A 117 -5.95 -1.44 14.02
CA ASN A 117 -4.55 -1.62 14.39
C ASN A 117 -3.67 -1.00 13.29
N ILE A 118 -3.07 0.15 13.59
CA ILE A 118 -2.27 0.92 12.62
C ILE A 118 -0.99 0.17 12.24
N LEU A 119 -0.42 -0.65 13.14
CA LEU A 119 0.77 -1.45 12.83
C LEU A 119 0.47 -2.50 11.76
N ASP A 120 -0.65 -3.21 11.89
CA ASP A 120 -1.06 -4.22 10.90
C ASP A 120 -1.36 -3.56 9.54
N VAL A 121 -2.01 -2.38 9.56
CA VAL A 121 -2.28 -1.60 8.35
C VAL A 121 -0.97 -1.16 7.70
N PHE A 122 -0.01 -0.66 8.47
CA PHE A 122 1.27 -0.21 7.97
C PHE A 122 2.12 -1.37 7.41
N ALA A 123 2.19 -2.50 8.11
CA ALA A 123 2.87 -3.70 7.63
C ALA A 123 2.27 -4.20 6.30
N LYS A 124 0.94 -4.22 6.19
CA LYS A 124 0.25 -4.57 4.93
C LYS A 124 0.58 -3.60 3.80
N ILE A 125 0.57 -2.29 4.09
CA ILE A 125 0.96 -1.24 3.14
C ILE A 125 2.39 -1.50 2.63
N LEU A 126 3.33 -1.77 3.52
CA LEU A 126 4.72 -2.05 3.16
C LEU A 126 4.81 -3.31 2.27
N SER A 127 4.11 -4.39 2.62
CA SER A 127 4.17 -5.62 1.84
C SER A 127 3.50 -5.52 0.46
N GLU A 128 2.45 -4.69 0.32
CA GLU A 128 1.62 -4.66 -0.89
C GLU A 128 1.94 -3.48 -1.83
N SER A 129 2.50 -2.37 -1.32
CA SER A 129 2.74 -1.16 -2.12
C SER A 129 4.18 -0.66 -2.15
N TRP A 130 5.08 -1.19 -1.31
CA TRP A 130 6.51 -0.89 -1.38
C TRP A 130 7.22 -1.91 -2.27
N TRP A 131 7.17 -1.67 -3.59
CA TRP A 131 7.61 -2.64 -4.62
C TRP A 131 9.06 -3.09 -4.54
N GLU A 132 9.90 -2.39 -3.79
CA GLU A 132 11.32 -2.74 -3.60
C GLU A 132 11.55 -3.69 -2.43
N LEU A 133 10.55 -3.91 -1.58
CA LEU A 133 10.60 -4.87 -0.48
C LEU A 133 10.12 -6.24 -0.97
N ASN A 134 10.98 -7.24 -0.86
CA ASN A 134 10.69 -8.62 -1.19
C ASN A 134 9.98 -9.35 -0.04
N GLU A 135 10.29 -8.97 1.20
CA GLU A 135 9.70 -9.55 2.41
C GLU A 135 9.46 -8.46 3.44
N VAL A 136 8.28 -8.51 4.07
CA VAL A 136 7.93 -7.68 5.22
C VAL A 136 7.30 -8.58 6.26
N ASN A 137 7.84 -8.60 7.46
CA ASN A 137 7.31 -9.36 8.59
C ASN A 137 7.18 -8.44 9.81
N LEU A 138 5.97 -8.37 10.36
CA LEU A 138 5.71 -7.75 11.64
C LEU A 138 5.36 -8.86 12.63
N ALA A 139 6.21 -9.07 13.63
CA ALA A 139 6.01 -10.03 14.70
C ALA A 139 5.77 -9.31 16.03
N LYS A 140 4.81 -9.80 16.82
CA LYS A 140 4.63 -9.37 18.20
C LYS A 140 5.56 -10.18 19.09
N GLU A 141 6.37 -9.49 19.88
CA GLU A 141 7.28 -10.07 20.87
C GLU A 141 6.71 -9.94 22.29
N ARG A 142 7.42 -10.48 23.29
CA ARG A 142 7.02 -10.32 24.70
C ARG A 142 6.96 -8.86 25.14
N GLU A 143 7.92 -8.05 24.69
CA GLU A 143 8.08 -6.64 25.10
C GLU A 143 8.01 -5.66 23.92
N GLY A 144 7.10 -5.91 22.96
CA GLY A 144 6.88 -5.00 21.84
C GLY A 144 6.72 -5.74 20.51
N PHE A 145 7.39 -5.25 19.48
CA PHE A 145 7.28 -5.73 18.11
C PHE A 145 8.64 -5.75 17.42
N THR A 146 8.75 -6.68 16.46
CA THR A 146 9.86 -6.76 15.52
C THR A 146 9.32 -6.51 14.11
N LEU A 147 9.80 -5.46 13.44
CA LEU A 147 9.56 -5.25 12.01
C LEU A 147 10.82 -5.63 11.23
N ARG A 148 10.71 -6.64 10.37
CA ARG A 148 11.75 -7.06 9.44
C ARG A 148 11.33 -6.71 8.01
N CYS A 149 12.22 -6.04 7.29
CA CYS A 149 12.07 -5.75 5.87
C CYS A 149 13.31 -6.26 5.11
N VAL A 150 13.10 -6.97 4.01
CA VAL A 150 14.18 -7.50 3.14
C VAL A 150 13.96 -7.05 1.70
N SER A 151 15.05 -6.66 1.04
CA SER A 151 15.13 -6.28 -0.35
C SER A 151 16.43 -6.79 -0.96
N PHE A 152 16.36 -7.37 -2.15
CA PHE A 152 17.54 -7.79 -2.90
C PHE A 152 18.14 -6.68 -3.78
N THR A 153 17.43 -5.55 -3.94
CA THR A 153 17.79 -4.49 -4.88
C THR A 153 18.24 -3.19 -4.20
N LEU A 154 17.88 -2.97 -2.93
CA LEU A 154 18.24 -1.75 -2.21
C LEU A 154 19.77 -1.60 -2.01
N SER A 155 20.28 -0.39 -2.26
CA SER A 155 21.63 0.01 -1.87
C SER A 155 21.74 0.19 -0.35
N LEU A 156 22.95 0.29 0.19
CA LEU A 156 23.15 0.51 1.63
C LEU A 156 22.58 1.87 2.05
N GLU A 157 22.86 2.92 1.29
CA GLU A 157 22.39 4.30 1.52
C GLU A 157 20.87 4.33 1.54
N ARG A 158 20.23 3.68 0.56
CA ARG A 158 18.76 3.62 0.51
C ARG A 158 18.16 2.78 1.61
N THR A 159 18.82 1.71 2.02
CA THR A 159 18.37 0.91 3.16
C THR A 159 18.38 1.76 4.42
N LYS A 160 19.47 2.50 4.67
CA LYS A 160 19.60 3.43 5.79
C LYS A 160 18.55 4.55 5.78
N LEU A 161 18.28 5.15 4.62
CA LEU A 161 17.25 6.19 4.48
C LEU A 161 15.85 5.63 4.71
N LEU A 162 15.55 4.44 4.19
CA LEU A 162 14.28 3.76 4.46
C LEU A 162 14.14 3.45 5.95
N THR A 163 15.20 3.02 6.63
CA THR A 163 15.21 2.84 8.09
C THR A 163 14.77 4.11 8.81
N SER A 164 15.29 5.28 8.45
CA SER A 164 14.87 6.55 9.06
C SER A 164 13.41 6.90 8.79
N PHE A 165 12.90 6.62 7.59
CA PHE A 165 11.47 6.76 7.31
C PHE A 165 10.62 5.82 8.19
N LEU A 166 11.00 4.55 8.31
CA LEU A 166 10.31 3.58 9.16
C LEU A 166 10.33 4.01 10.64
N GLU A 167 11.47 4.49 11.13
CA GLU A 167 11.59 5.08 12.47
C GLU A 167 10.61 6.24 12.66
N GLY A 168 10.50 7.15 11.68
CA GLY A 168 9.56 8.27 11.71
C GLY A 168 8.10 7.82 11.78
N VAL A 169 7.72 6.82 10.97
CA VAL A 169 6.36 6.24 11.02
C VAL A 169 6.10 5.65 12.39
N ILE A 170 6.95 4.74 12.87
CA ILE A 170 6.83 4.06 14.16
C ILE A 170 6.71 5.08 15.31
N ASN A 171 7.54 6.12 15.28
CA ASN A 171 7.54 7.17 16.28
C ASN A 171 6.21 7.93 16.34
N SER A 172 5.70 8.34 15.17
CA SER A 172 4.45 9.10 15.06
C SER A 172 3.22 8.29 15.45
N ILE A 173 3.25 6.96 15.29
CA ILE A 173 2.12 6.10 15.62
C ILE A 173 2.07 5.63 17.08
N GLY A 174 2.95 6.17 17.95
CA GLY A 174 2.92 5.96 19.40
C GLY A 174 3.97 4.99 19.96
N TYR A 175 4.94 4.57 19.13
CA TYR A 175 5.96 3.61 19.50
C TYR A 175 7.35 4.26 19.51
N GLU A 176 8.32 3.61 20.13
CA GLU A 176 9.73 4.00 20.11
C GLU A 176 10.60 2.82 19.67
N VAL A 177 11.56 3.10 18.79
CA VAL A 177 12.55 2.10 18.35
C VAL A 177 13.59 1.94 19.45
N LEU A 178 13.72 0.71 19.95
CA LEU A 178 14.65 0.34 21.01
C LEU A 178 16.00 -0.11 20.43
N GLU A 179 15.95 -0.84 19.32
CA GLU A 179 17.12 -1.39 18.65
C GLU A 179 16.89 -1.42 17.14
N LYS A 180 17.97 -1.23 16.37
CA LYS A 180 17.95 -1.30 14.91
C LYS A 180 19.18 -2.01 14.37
N ASP A 181 18.93 -2.99 13.51
CA ASP A 181 19.95 -3.60 12.66
C ASP A 181 19.68 -3.22 11.21
N CYS A 182 20.67 -2.60 10.58
CA CYS A 182 20.57 -2.13 9.21
C CYS A 182 21.82 -2.51 8.42
N ILE A 183 21.66 -3.48 7.53
CA ILE A 183 22.67 -3.87 6.55
C ILE A 183 22.10 -3.70 5.14
N ARG A 184 22.92 -3.80 4.10
CA ARG A 184 22.46 -3.61 2.71
C ARG A 184 21.27 -4.53 2.41
N GLY A 185 20.13 -3.94 2.07
CA GLY A 185 18.91 -4.67 1.70
C GLY A 185 18.15 -5.29 2.86
N MET A 186 18.54 -5.06 4.12
CA MET A 186 17.85 -5.67 5.26
C MET A 186 17.77 -4.72 6.45
N ILE A 187 16.55 -4.58 6.97
CA ILE A 187 16.22 -3.75 8.12
C ILE A 187 15.52 -4.63 9.15
N ILE A 188 15.98 -4.60 10.40
CA ILE A 188 15.26 -5.11 11.56
C ILE A 188 15.11 -3.96 12.55
N LEU A 189 13.88 -3.70 12.97
CA LEU A 189 13.55 -2.74 14.02
C LEU A 189 12.86 -3.46 15.16
N HIS A 190 13.41 -3.33 16.36
CA HIS A 190 12.72 -3.69 17.61
C HIS A 190 12.15 -2.42 18.23
N PHE A 191 10.86 -2.42 18.54
CA PHE A 191 10.18 -1.24 19.06
C PHE A 191 9.06 -1.61 20.02
N ALA A 192 8.78 -0.70 20.96
CA ALA A 192 7.75 -0.87 21.97
C ALA A 192 6.87 0.38 22.04
N GLU A 193 5.71 0.28 22.70
CA GLU A 193 4.89 1.45 22.97
C GLU A 193 5.69 2.44 23.85
N LYS A 194 5.59 3.73 23.53
CA LYS A 194 6.24 4.78 24.33
C LYS A 194 5.71 4.71 25.75
N ARG A 195 6.61 4.59 26.72
CA ARG A 195 6.23 4.74 28.13
C ARG A 195 5.79 6.19 28.37
N SER A 196 4.55 6.35 28.80
CA SER A 196 3.98 7.65 29.21
C SER A 196 4.59 8.13 30.51
#